data_AF-A0A7V8F8N4-F1
#
_entry.id   AF-A0A7V8F8N4-F1
#
_cell.length_a   1.000
_cell.length_b   1.000
_cell.length_c   1.000
_cell.angle_alpha   90.00
_cell.angle_beta   90.00
_cell.angle_gamma   90.00
#
_symmetry.space_group_name_H-M   'P 1'
#
loop_
_entity.id
_entity.type
_entity.pdbx_description
1 polymer ?
#
loop_
_entity_poly.entity_id
_entity_poly.type
_entity_poly.pdbx_seq_one_letter_code
_entity_poly.pdbx_strand_id
1 'polypeptide(L)'
;MIQPRRERLLKAMGVTPWRLRSAEAVAVDASDAANEAMAAIDGVPCVVILPAGCSARELDVVGRALRAFGPVTGRAARLEVGEGGLGRVPVAAAYLAFGEAQARALGRDLPASVMSAAQIVLLDTPSALLAEGAAKRRLWNALRALGRALPKE
;
A
#
# COMPACT_ATOMS: atom_id res chain seq x y z
N MET A 1 -18.26 -1.82 19.14
CA MET A 1 -19.68 -1.64 19.54
C MET A 1 -19.82 -0.33 20.30
N ILE A 2 -20.70 0.58 19.88
CA ILE A 2 -21.04 1.76 20.70
C ILE A 2 -22.03 1.30 21.77
N GLN A 3 -21.76 1.59 23.04
CA GLN A 3 -22.67 1.28 24.14
C GLN A 3 -24.00 2.05 24.00
N PRO A 4 -25.16 1.45 24.35
CA PRO A 4 -26.50 2.02 24.15
C PRO A 4 -26.73 3.37 24.85
N ARG A 5 -26.01 3.64 25.94
CA ARG A 5 -26.03 4.95 26.64
C ARG A 5 -25.44 6.07 25.77
N ARG A 6 -24.35 5.78 25.06
CA ARG A 6 -23.63 6.76 24.23
C ARG A 6 -24.42 7.12 22.97
N GLU A 7 -25.14 6.17 22.38
CA GLU A 7 -26.04 6.43 21.25
C GLU A 7 -27.18 7.39 21.61
N ARG A 8 -27.77 7.25 22.81
CA ARG A 8 -28.85 8.14 23.27
C ARG A 8 -28.37 9.58 23.47
N LEU A 9 -27.18 9.76 24.04
CA LEU A 9 -26.59 11.09 24.22
C LEU A 9 -26.27 11.77 22.88
N LEU A 10 -25.72 11.01 21.92
CA LEU A 10 -25.43 11.55 20.58
C LEU A 10 -26.71 11.99 19.87
N LYS A 11 -27.78 11.18 19.94
CA LYS A 11 -29.09 11.56 19.38
C LYS A 11 -29.69 12.80 20.05
N ALA A 12 -29.58 12.93 21.38
CA ALA A 12 -30.06 14.11 22.11
C ALA A 12 -29.34 15.40 21.71
N MET A 13 -28.08 15.30 21.28
CA MET A 13 -27.30 16.43 20.74
C MET A 13 -27.55 16.69 19.24
N GLY A 14 -28.49 15.99 18.61
CA GLY A 14 -28.75 16.09 17.17
C GLY A 14 -27.69 15.43 16.28
N VAL A 15 -26.80 14.60 16.86
CA VAL A 15 -25.75 13.88 16.13
C VAL A 15 -26.26 12.50 15.73
N THR A 16 -26.29 12.23 14.42
CA THR A 16 -26.65 10.91 13.87
C THR A 16 -25.38 10.11 13.59
N PRO A 17 -25.03 9.09 14.40
CA PRO A 17 -23.82 8.31 14.19
C PRO A 17 -23.99 7.36 13.00
N TRP A 18 -23.11 7.48 12.01
CA TRP A 18 -23.01 6.52 10.92
C TRP A 18 -22.09 5.37 11.33
N ARG A 19 -22.57 4.13 11.22
CA ARG A 19 -21.73 2.95 11.38
C ARG A 19 -21.23 2.49 10.02
N LEU A 20 -19.93 2.22 9.93
CA LEU A 20 -19.36 1.54 8.77
C LEU A 20 -20.00 0.15 8.68
N ARG A 21 -20.52 -0.21 7.51
CA ARG A 21 -20.96 -1.57 7.25
C ARG A 21 -19.73 -2.47 7.23
N SER A 22 -19.53 -3.27 8.27
CA SER A 22 -18.61 -4.41 8.18
C SER A 22 -19.25 -5.41 7.23
N ALA A 23 -18.67 -5.59 6.04
CA ALA A 23 -19.01 -6.74 5.21
C ALA A 23 -18.51 -7.98 5.95
N GLU A 24 -19.42 -8.87 6.34
CA GLU A 24 -19.06 -10.22 6.75
C GLU A 24 -18.35 -10.86 5.55
N ALA A 25 -17.12 -11.34 5.77
CA ALA A 25 -16.33 -11.93 4.71
C ALA A 25 -17.07 -13.18 4.22
N VAL A 26 -17.67 -13.08 3.03
CA VAL A 26 -18.17 -14.24 2.30
C VAL A 26 -16.97 -15.16 2.08
N ALA A 27 -17.00 -16.33 2.73
CA ALA A 27 -16.03 -17.40 2.49
C ALA A 27 -16.16 -17.79 1.02
N VAL A 28 -15.18 -17.37 0.22
CA VAL A 28 -15.04 -17.81 -1.16
C VAL A 28 -14.38 -19.18 -1.09
N ASP A 29 -15.09 -20.16 -1.63
CA ASP A 29 -14.75 -21.58 -1.60
C ASP A 29 -13.32 -21.82 -2.13
N ALA A 30 -12.61 -22.70 -1.42
CA ALA A 30 -11.24 -23.07 -1.73
C ALA A 30 -11.24 -24.11 -2.86
N SER A 31 -11.04 -23.65 -4.10
CA SER A 31 -10.65 -24.52 -5.21
C SER A 31 -9.96 -23.71 -6.30
N ASP A 32 -8.64 -23.55 -6.18
CA ASP A 32 -7.67 -24.31 -6.99
C ASP A 32 -6.26 -23.82 -6.65
N ALA A 33 -5.44 -24.72 -6.11
CA ALA A 33 -4.11 -24.45 -5.62
C ALA A 33 -3.08 -24.69 -6.73
N ALA A 34 -2.61 -23.62 -7.37
CA ALA A 34 -1.37 -23.65 -8.15
C ALA A 34 -0.83 -22.24 -8.42
N ASN A 35 -0.29 -21.56 -7.40
CA ASN A 35 1.04 -20.97 -7.50
C ASN A 35 1.53 -20.57 -6.10
N GLU A 36 2.55 -21.30 -5.65
CA GLU A 36 3.51 -21.02 -4.57
C GLU A 36 3.03 -20.10 -3.44
N ALA A 37 2.79 -20.72 -2.29
CA ALA A 37 2.88 -20.06 -1.01
C ALA A 37 4.24 -19.35 -0.94
N MET A 38 4.22 -18.05 -1.19
CA MET A 38 5.34 -17.15 -1.03
C MET A 38 5.84 -17.36 0.39
N ALA A 39 6.99 -18.03 0.52
CA ALA A 39 7.59 -18.36 1.80
C ALA A 39 7.52 -17.11 2.67
N ALA A 40 6.99 -17.24 3.88
CA ALA A 40 6.83 -16.12 4.81
C ALA A 40 8.19 -15.43 4.97
N ILE A 41 8.39 -14.36 4.21
CA ILE A 41 9.56 -13.52 4.34
C ILE A 41 9.40 -12.90 5.72
N ASP A 42 10.35 -13.17 6.60
CA ASP A 42 10.41 -12.65 7.97
C ASP A 42 10.73 -11.15 7.91
N GLY A 43 9.77 -10.38 7.39
CA GLY A 43 9.97 -9.05 6.82
C GLY A 43 8.67 -8.27 6.72
N VAL A 44 8.78 -7.00 6.33
CA VAL A 44 7.65 -6.07 6.31
C VAL A 44 6.71 -6.45 5.15
N PRO A 45 5.38 -6.42 5.30
CA PRO A 45 4.48 -6.83 4.22
C PRO A 45 4.56 -5.92 2.98
N CYS A 46 4.85 -4.62 3.16
CA CYS A 46 4.92 -3.67 2.06
C CYS A 46 5.90 -2.52 2.37
N VAL A 47 6.68 -2.14 1.36
CA VAL A 47 7.58 -0.97 1.38
C VAL A 47 7.29 -0.09 0.18
N VAL A 48 7.24 1.23 0.43
CA VAL A 48 6.98 2.25 -0.58
C VAL A 48 8.23 3.08 -0.81
N ILE A 49 8.61 3.23 -2.08
CA ILE A 49 9.80 3.96 -2.49
C ILE A 49 9.38 5.19 -3.28
N LEU A 50 9.81 6.35 -2.79
CA LEU A 50 9.45 7.67 -3.32
C LEU A 50 10.68 8.39 -3.85
N PRO A 51 10.50 9.29 -4.84
CA PRO A 51 11.52 10.27 -5.18
C PRO A 51 11.82 11.18 -3.97
N ALA A 52 13.08 11.56 -3.81
CA ALA A 52 13.42 12.63 -2.87
C ALA A 52 12.79 13.95 -3.30
N GLY A 53 12.47 14.80 -2.31
CA GLY A 53 11.94 16.14 -2.56
C GLY A 53 10.47 16.19 -2.98
N CYS A 54 9.70 15.12 -2.75
CA CYS A 54 8.24 15.16 -2.92
C CYS A 54 7.62 16.29 -2.10
N SER A 55 6.76 17.09 -2.72
CA SER A 55 5.97 18.10 -2.02
C SER A 55 4.97 17.48 -1.04
N ALA A 56 4.57 18.23 -0.02
CA ALA A 56 3.57 17.78 0.96
C ALA A 56 2.25 17.33 0.29
N ARG A 57 1.87 17.98 -0.82
CA ARG A 57 0.65 17.64 -1.58
C ARG A 57 0.77 16.28 -2.28
N GLU A 58 1.92 15.98 -2.85
CA GLU A 58 2.19 14.68 -3.48
C GLU A 58 2.17 13.57 -2.44
N LEU A 59 2.86 13.77 -1.31
CA LEU A 59 2.90 12.82 -0.20
C LEU A 59 1.52 12.56 0.41
N ASP A 60 0.67 13.58 0.46
CA ASP A 60 -0.68 13.47 0.99
C ASP A 60 -1.61 12.72 0.03
N VAL A 61 -1.50 12.93 -1.29
CA VAL A 61 -2.28 12.13 -2.27
C VAL A 61 -1.86 10.67 -2.25
N VAL A 62 -0.56 10.39 -2.25
CA VAL A 62 -0.04 9.01 -2.13
C VAL A 62 -0.49 8.40 -0.80
N GLY A 63 -0.35 9.13 0.29
CA GLY A 63 -0.76 8.68 1.61
C GLY A 63 -2.25 8.36 1.71
N ARG A 64 -3.10 9.18 1.10
CA ARG A 64 -4.55 8.93 1.04
C ARG A 64 -4.88 7.72 0.17
N ALA A 65 -4.23 7.57 -0.98
CA ALA A 65 -4.44 6.41 -1.85
C ALA A 65 -4.06 5.09 -1.14
N LEU A 66 -2.90 5.06 -0.49
CA LEU A 66 -2.41 3.86 0.22
C LEU A 66 -3.28 3.51 1.44
N ARG A 67 -3.75 4.51 2.20
CA ARG A 67 -4.68 4.30 3.32
C ARG A 67 -6.06 3.86 2.87
N ALA A 68 -6.53 4.35 1.72
CA ALA A 68 -7.82 3.97 1.16
C ALA A 68 -7.84 2.50 0.68
N PHE A 69 -6.68 1.98 0.27
CA PHE A 69 -6.55 0.59 -0.14
C PHE A 69 -6.60 -0.40 1.03
N GLY A 70 -5.90 -0.09 2.13
CA GLY A 70 -5.93 -0.94 3.31
C GLY A 70 -4.92 -0.57 4.40
N PRO A 71 -4.99 -1.21 5.57
CA PRO A 71 -4.10 -0.94 6.70
C PRO A 71 -2.64 -1.31 6.41
N VAL A 72 -2.41 -2.41 5.68
CA VAL A 72 -1.07 -2.90 5.32
C VAL A 72 -0.31 -1.87 4.49
N THR A 73 -0.91 -1.40 3.39
CA THR A 73 -0.33 -0.35 2.53
C THR A 73 -0.31 1.01 3.20
N GLY A 74 -1.31 1.31 4.04
CA GLY A 74 -1.39 2.57 4.80
C GLY A 74 -0.29 2.72 5.86
N ARG A 75 0.21 1.60 6.41
CA ARG A 75 1.30 1.54 7.40
C ARG A 75 2.66 1.18 6.80
N ALA A 76 2.73 0.96 5.49
CA ALA A 76 3.96 0.60 4.80
C ALA A 76 5.08 1.62 5.07
N ALA A 77 6.29 1.12 5.26
CA ALA A 77 7.48 1.96 5.42
C ALA A 77 7.72 2.76 4.15
N ARG A 78 8.09 4.05 4.30
CA ARG A 78 8.37 4.95 3.18
C ARG A 78 9.85 5.26 3.14
N LEU A 79 10.46 5.00 1.99
CA LEU A 79 11.86 5.29 1.73
C LEU A 79 11.96 6.31 0.61
N GLU A 80 12.84 7.27 0.79
CA GLU A 80 13.18 8.25 -0.25
C GLU A 80 14.51 7.86 -0.89
N VAL A 81 14.57 7.95 -2.21
CA VAL A 81 15.82 7.73 -2.95
C VAL A 81 16.65 9.00 -2.88
N GLY A 82 17.68 9.02 -2.04
CA GLY A 82 18.64 10.12 -1.97
C GLY A 82 19.75 10.00 -3.02
N GLU A 83 20.68 10.96 -3.01
CA GLU A 83 21.86 11.02 -3.90
C GLU A 83 22.72 9.74 -3.87
N GLY A 84 22.76 9.05 -2.72
CA GLY A 84 23.50 7.79 -2.53
C GLY A 84 22.72 6.51 -2.84
N GLY A 85 21.43 6.61 -3.18
CA GLY A 85 20.51 5.47 -3.29
C GLY A 85 19.60 5.30 -2.07
N LEU A 86 19.08 4.08 -1.88
CA LEU A 86 18.16 3.72 -0.81
C LEU A 86 18.88 3.34 0.50
N GLY A 87 20.19 3.08 0.44
CA GLY A 87 20.96 2.63 1.59
C GLY A 87 20.52 1.23 2.04
N ARG A 88 20.06 1.09 3.29
CA ARG A 88 19.59 -0.20 3.82
C ARG A 88 18.10 -0.38 3.56
N VAL A 89 17.76 -1.16 2.54
CA VAL A 89 16.37 -1.53 2.22
C VAL A 89 15.92 -2.70 3.12
N PRO A 90 14.81 -2.57 3.86
CA PRO A 90 14.24 -3.68 4.63
C PRO A 90 13.67 -4.73 3.68
N VAL A 91 13.81 -6.00 4.05
CA VAL A 91 13.26 -7.13 3.30
C VAL A 91 11.74 -7.11 3.42
N ALA A 92 11.04 -7.14 2.28
CA ALA A 92 9.59 -7.05 2.22
C ALA A 92 9.00 -7.97 1.15
N ALA A 93 7.75 -8.38 1.36
CA ALA A 93 7.02 -9.20 0.38
C ALA A 93 6.64 -8.41 -0.87
N ALA A 94 6.39 -7.10 -0.73
CA ALA A 94 6.03 -6.22 -1.84
C ALA A 94 6.75 -4.86 -1.77
N TYR A 95 7.25 -4.41 -2.93
CA TYR A 95 7.85 -3.09 -3.12
C TYR A 95 7.05 -2.28 -4.13
N LEU A 96 6.66 -1.06 -3.74
CA LEU A 96 6.00 -0.09 -4.61
C LEU A 96 7.00 1.02 -4.98
N ALA A 97 7.46 1.03 -6.23
CA ALA A 97 8.41 2.03 -6.71
C ALA A 97 7.70 3.11 -7.54
N PHE A 98 7.69 4.35 -7.04
CA PHE A 98 7.10 5.49 -7.73
C PHE A 98 8.09 6.13 -8.69
N GLY A 99 8.11 5.65 -9.94
CA GLY A 99 8.99 6.09 -11.01
C GLY A 99 10.09 5.09 -11.37
N GLU A 100 10.58 5.16 -12.61
CA GLU A 100 11.59 4.23 -13.11
C GLU A 100 12.95 4.39 -12.42
N ALA A 101 13.33 5.63 -12.09
CA ALA A 101 14.59 5.90 -11.39
C ALA A 101 14.61 5.20 -10.01
N GLN A 102 13.45 5.18 -9.34
CA GLN A 102 13.25 4.53 -8.05
C GLN A 102 13.30 3.01 -8.17
N ALA A 103 12.70 2.45 -9.22
CA ALA A 103 12.79 1.01 -9.50
C ALA A 103 14.23 0.56 -9.81
N ARG A 104 14.99 1.37 -10.56
CA ARG A 104 16.42 1.10 -10.83
C ARG A 104 17.28 1.21 -9.57
N ALA A 105 17.02 2.21 -8.73
CA ALA A 105 17.71 2.34 -7.44
C ALA A 105 17.42 1.14 -6.53
N LEU A 106 16.18 0.66 -6.50
CA LEU A 106 15.82 -0.57 -5.79
C LEU A 106 16.58 -1.78 -6.32
N GLY A 107 16.62 -1.97 -7.64
CA GLY A 107 17.32 -3.10 -8.26
C GLY A 107 18.84 -3.11 -8.01
N ARG A 108 19.44 -1.94 -7.76
CA ARG A 108 20.87 -1.82 -7.43
C ARG A 108 21.17 -2.18 -5.97
N ASP A 109 20.29 -1.76 -5.06
CA ASP A 109 20.54 -1.83 -3.62
C ASP A 109 19.93 -3.09 -2.96
N LEU A 110 19.05 -3.81 -3.67
CA LEU A 110 18.38 -5.01 -3.17
C LEU A 110 19.17 -6.29 -3.51
N PRO A 111 19.35 -7.23 -2.55
CA PRO A 111 19.95 -8.53 -2.84
C PRO A 111 19.11 -9.33 -3.86
N ALA A 112 19.78 -10.03 -4.78
CA ALA A 112 19.12 -10.79 -5.85
C ALA A 112 18.13 -11.84 -5.34
N SER A 113 18.41 -12.47 -4.20
CA SER A 113 17.52 -13.46 -3.57
C SER A 113 16.20 -12.86 -3.09
N VAL A 114 16.22 -11.60 -2.61
CA VAL A 114 15.00 -10.88 -2.23
C VAL A 114 14.28 -10.39 -3.48
N MET A 115 15.03 -9.91 -4.48
CA MET A 115 14.46 -9.44 -5.73
C MET A 115 13.67 -10.52 -6.49
N SER A 116 14.13 -11.78 -6.46
CA SER A 116 13.41 -12.90 -7.08
C SER A 116 12.17 -13.35 -6.31
N ALA A 117 12.17 -13.16 -4.98
CA ALA A 117 11.08 -13.60 -4.10
C ALA A 117 10.01 -12.52 -3.88
N ALA A 118 10.34 -11.24 -4.06
CA ALA A 118 9.46 -10.12 -3.77
C ALA A 118 8.68 -9.65 -5.00
N GLN A 119 7.45 -9.19 -4.77
CA GLN A 119 6.64 -8.55 -5.81
C GLN A 119 7.03 -7.07 -5.96
N ILE A 120 7.59 -6.70 -7.11
CA ILE A 120 7.99 -5.31 -7.40
C ILE A 120 7.02 -4.69 -8.39
N VAL A 121 6.37 -3.60 -7.98
CA VAL A 121 5.40 -2.87 -8.81
C VAL A 121 5.93 -1.48 -9.11
N LEU A 122 6.10 -1.20 -10.40
CA LEU A 122 6.42 0.12 -10.92
C LEU A 122 5.14 0.96 -11.04
N LEU A 123 5.18 2.17 -10.50
CA LEU A 123 4.10 3.14 -10.50
C LEU A 123 4.53 4.44 -11.16
N ASP A 124 3.55 5.21 -11.62
CA ASP A 124 3.77 6.60 -12.07
C ASP A 124 4.36 7.46 -10.94
N THR A 125 5.08 8.52 -11.29
CA THR A 125 5.64 9.44 -10.29
C THR A 125 4.55 10.17 -9.51
N PRO A 126 4.83 10.65 -8.29
CA PRO A 126 3.85 11.40 -7.50
C PRO A 126 3.37 12.69 -8.19
N SER A 127 4.25 13.32 -8.98
CA SER A 127 3.91 14.48 -9.81
C SER A 127 2.89 14.17 -10.90
N ALA A 128 3.07 13.04 -11.62
CA ALA A 128 2.12 12.55 -12.61
C ALA A 128 0.77 12.18 -11.96
N LEU A 129 0.80 11.65 -10.74
CA LEU A 129 -0.41 11.34 -9.98
C LEU A 129 -1.23 12.59 -9.63
N LEU A 130 -0.59 13.74 -9.46
CA LEU A 130 -1.29 15.02 -9.27
C LEU A 130 -1.84 15.58 -10.58
N ALA A 131 -1.07 15.49 -11.66
CA ALA A 131 -1.40 16.08 -12.96
C ALA A 131 -2.47 15.28 -13.73
N GLU A 132 -2.44 13.95 -13.67
CA GLU A 132 -3.22 13.10 -14.57
C GLU A 132 -4.21 12.19 -13.83
N GLY A 133 -5.46 12.17 -14.32
CA GLY A 133 -6.46 11.20 -13.87
C GLY A 133 -6.12 9.76 -14.28
N ALA A 134 -5.42 9.57 -15.41
CA ALA A 134 -5.01 8.25 -15.88
C ALA A 134 -3.99 7.59 -14.94
N ALA A 135 -3.02 8.34 -14.42
CA ALA A 135 -2.06 7.87 -13.44
C ALA A 135 -2.74 7.37 -12.15
N LYS A 136 -3.80 8.05 -11.68
CA LYS A 136 -4.60 7.61 -10.53
C LYS A 136 -5.28 6.26 -10.78
N ARG A 137 -5.82 6.07 -11.99
CA ARG A 137 -6.44 4.79 -12.38
C ARG A 137 -5.42 3.67 -12.47
N ARG A 138 -4.24 3.92 -13.05
CA ARG A 138 -3.14 2.94 -13.10
C ARG A 138 -2.67 2.55 -11.70
N LEU A 139 -2.47 3.53 -10.81
CA LEU A 139 -2.19 3.29 -9.40
C LEU A 139 -3.23 2.38 -8.75
N TRP A 140 -4.51 2.71 -8.90
CA TRP A 140 -5.58 1.93 -8.28
C TRP A 140 -5.66 0.50 -8.82
N ASN A 141 -5.42 0.31 -10.13
CA ASN A 141 -5.38 -1.01 -10.74
C ASN A 141 -4.17 -1.83 -10.26
N ALA A 142 -3.00 -1.20 -10.16
CA ALA A 142 -1.79 -1.81 -9.65
C ALA A 142 -1.95 -2.25 -8.19
N LEU A 143 -2.54 -1.40 -7.34
CA LEU A 143 -2.87 -1.75 -5.97
C LEU A 143 -3.86 -2.92 -5.90
N ARG A 144 -4.92 -2.92 -6.73
CA ARG A 144 -5.86 -4.05 -6.79
C ARG A 144 -5.21 -5.36 -7.24
N ALA A 145 -4.23 -5.31 -8.13
CA ALA A 145 -3.44 -6.49 -8.50
C ALA A 145 -2.58 -6.97 -7.32
N LEU A 146 -1.96 -6.04 -6.59
CA LEU A 146 -1.13 -6.33 -5.41
C LEU A 146 -1.94 -6.90 -4.24
N GLY A 147 -3.18 -6.43 -4.02
CA GLY A 147 -4.03 -6.89 -2.91
C GLY A 147 -4.41 -8.36 -2.94
N ARG A 148 -4.20 -9.05 -4.07
CA ARG A 148 -4.37 -10.50 -4.13
C ARG A 148 -3.20 -11.24 -3.48
N ALA A 149 -2.02 -10.64 -3.48
CA ALA A 149 -0.80 -11.21 -2.92
C ALA A 149 -0.50 -10.74 -1.49
N LEU A 150 -1.08 -9.60 -1.08
CA LEU A 150 -0.93 -9.10 0.29
C LEU A 150 -1.80 -9.86 1.28
N PRO A 151 -1.30 -10.10 2.51
CA PRO A 151 -2.10 -10.67 3.57
C PRO A 151 -3.28 -9.75 3.88
N LYS A 152 -4.49 -10.32 3.92
CA LYS A 152 -5.69 -9.66 4.42
C LYS A 152 -5.68 -9.79 5.94
N GLU A 153 -5.14 -8.79 6.65
CA GLU A 153 -5.31 -8.68 8.10
C GLU A 153 -6.71 -8.16 8.48
#